data_AF-A0A2V8QT36-F1
#
_entry.id   AF-A0A2V8QT36-F1
#
_cell.length_a   1.000
_cell.length_b   1.000
_cell.length_c   1.000
_cell.angle_alpha   90.00
_cell.angle_beta   90.00
_cell.angle_gamma   90.00
#
_symmetry.space_group_name_H-M   'P 1'
#
loop_
_entity.id
_entity.type
_entity.pdbx_description
1 polymer ?
#
loop_
_entity_poly.entity_id
_entity_poly.type
_entity_poly.pdbx_seq_one_letter_code
_entity_poly.pdbx_strand_id
1 'polypeptide(L)'
;ISTKGGFTGSAVPGVEAGTVKDSGDKELDRLAAETGGQAFFTGDMLALERAFKKIGEELRSQYLITYKPEGPFDGRYRRIEVKLATGGGYKVSAKRGYTADKDMIKSREP
;
A
#
# COMPACT_ATOMS: atom_id res chain seq x y z
N ILE A 1 -42.00 24.99 -3.13
CA ILE A 1 -40.67 25.06 -3.77
C ILE A 1 -39.83 23.95 -3.17
N SER A 2 -39.70 22.84 -3.89
CA SER A 2 -38.86 21.70 -3.52
C SER A 2 -38.10 21.31 -4.76
N THR A 3 -36.83 21.66 -4.78
CA THR A 3 -35.86 21.08 -5.70
C THR A 3 -34.78 20.48 -4.84
N LYS A 4 -34.55 19.19 -5.08
CA LYS A 4 -33.42 18.38 -4.62
C LYS A 4 -32.17 19.25 -4.41
N GLY A 5 -31.85 19.54 -3.16
CA GLY A 5 -30.53 19.99 -2.74
C GLY A 5 -29.61 18.78 -2.68
N GLY A 6 -29.10 18.37 -3.83
CA GLY A 6 -28.20 17.24 -3.98
C GLY A 6 -26.95 17.64 -4.76
N PHE A 7 -26.30 18.72 -4.35
CA PHE A 7 -24.95 19.07 -4.79
C PHE A 7 -24.42 20.26 -3.97
N THR A 8 -23.88 20.03 -2.78
CA THR A 8 -22.88 20.93 -2.16
C THR A 8 -22.18 20.20 -1.02
N GLY A 9 -20.85 20.34 -0.95
CA GLY A 9 -20.07 20.07 0.26
C GLY A 9 -19.34 18.74 0.27
N SER A 10 -18.22 18.69 -0.44
CA SER A 10 -17.17 17.68 -0.34
C SER A 10 -16.52 17.65 1.05
N ALA A 11 -17.24 17.16 2.05
CA ALA A 11 -16.67 16.81 3.35
C ALA A 11 -16.91 15.31 3.57
N VAL A 12 -15.95 14.52 3.09
CA VAL A 12 -15.80 13.14 3.56
C VAL A 12 -15.46 13.27 5.05
N PRO A 13 -16.25 12.71 5.97
CA PRO A 13 -15.97 12.82 7.40
C PRO A 13 -14.59 12.21 7.66
N GLY A 14 -13.70 12.96 8.31
CA GLY A 14 -12.37 12.46 8.72
C GLY A 14 -11.19 13.16 8.06
N VAL A 15 -11.41 14.16 7.21
CA VAL A 15 -10.29 14.77 6.51
C VAL A 15 -10.35 16.30 6.45
N GLU A 16 -10.53 16.92 7.61
CA GLU A 16 -10.18 18.33 7.77
C GLU A 16 -8.68 18.46 8.03
N ALA A 17 -8.09 19.38 7.26
CA ALA A 17 -6.69 19.75 7.26
C ALA A 17 -6.11 19.88 8.68
N GLY A 18 -5.27 18.91 9.06
CA GLY A 18 -4.43 19.02 10.26
C GLY A 18 -4.88 18.24 11.51
N THR A 19 -5.52 17.07 11.38
CA THR A 19 -5.97 16.30 12.56
C THR A 19 -5.56 14.83 12.51
N VAL A 20 -4.88 14.41 13.58
CA VAL A 20 -4.53 13.05 14.05
C VAL A 20 -5.09 11.88 13.24
N LYS A 21 -4.20 11.01 12.72
CA LYS A 21 -4.55 9.70 12.13
C LYS A 21 -5.59 8.97 12.98
N ASP A 22 -6.75 8.69 12.41
CA ASP A 22 -7.78 7.90 13.09
C ASP A 22 -7.32 6.44 13.24
N SER A 23 -8.00 5.67 14.09
CA SER A 23 -7.72 4.25 14.31
C SER A 23 -7.91 3.44 13.03
N GLY A 24 -8.87 3.81 12.18
CA GLY A 24 -9.06 3.20 10.86
C GLY A 24 -7.86 3.41 9.93
N ASP A 25 -7.32 4.63 9.89
CA ASP A 25 -6.16 4.95 9.06
C ASP A 25 -4.91 4.17 9.48
N LYS A 26 -4.74 3.95 10.79
CA LYS A 26 -3.62 3.15 11.33
C LYS A 26 -3.70 1.69 10.91
N GLU A 27 -4.88 1.11 10.87
CA GLU A 27 -5.06 -0.27 10.39
C GLU A 27 -4.82 -0.37 8.89
N LEU A 28 -5.31 0.59 8.11
CA LEU A 28 -5.07 0.66 6.67
C LEU A 28 -3.57 0.84 6.36
N ASP A 29 -2.86 1.68 7.13
CA ASP A 29 -1.41 1.82 7.06
C ASP A 29 -0.71 0.49 7.34
N ARG A 30 -1.14 -0.23 8.37
CA ARG A 30 -0.58 -1.53 8.74
C ARG A 30 -0.76 -2.55 7.62
N LEU A 31 -1.98 -2.68 7.10
CA LEU A 31 -2.30 -3.63 6.03
C LEU A 31 -1.53 -3.30 4.75
N ALA A 32 -1.48 -2.03 4.36
CA ALA A 32 -0.68 -1.59 3.22
C ALA A 32 0.81 -1.93 3.42
N ALA A 33 1.37 -1.59 4.58
CA ALA A 33 2.78 -1.82 4.88
C ALA A 33 3.16 -3.32 4.98
N GLU A 34 2.22 -4.21 5.28
CA GLU A 34 2.45 -5.66 5.28
C GLU A 34 2.66 -6.22 3.86
N THR A 35 2.01 -5.61 2.87
CA THR A 35 2.17 -5.94 1.45
C THR A 35 3.34 -5.24 0.77
N GLY A 36 3.96 -4.26 1.46
CA GLY A 36 4.96 -3.36 0.90
C GLY A 36 4.36 -2.08 0.30
N GLY A 37 3.04 -1.98 0.21
CA GLY A 37 2.36 -0.77 -0.26
C GLY A 37 2.35 0.38 0.76
N GLN A 38 1.79 1.51 0.34
CA GLN A 38 1.55 2.69 1.18
C GLN A 38 0.09 3.11 1.05
N ALA A 39 -0.55 3.45 2.18
CA ALA A 39 -1.86 4.09 2.17
C ALA A 39 -1.70 5.62 2.03
N PHE A 40 -2.61 6.23 1.28
CA PHE A 40 -2.68 7.67 1.08
C PHE A 40 -4.04 8.16 1.57
N PHE A 41 -4.04 9.07 2.55
CA PHE A 41 -5.24 9.69 3.09
C PHE A 41 -5.21 11.17 2.70
N THR A 42 -6.21 11.63 1.95
CA THR A 42 -6.20 12.98 1.36
C THR A 42 -7.43 13.75 1.81
N GLY A 43 -7.22 14.91 2.42
CA GLY A 43 -8.33 15.70 2.97
C GLY A 43 -8.79 16.88 2.19
N ASP A 44 -8.00 17.26 1.21
CA ASP A 44 -8.39 18.22 0.23
C ASP A 44 -7.96 17.71 -1.15
N MET A 45 -8.51 18.33 -2.18
CA MET A 45 -8.27 17.98 -3.57
C MET A 45 -6.80 18.23 -3.99
N LEU A 46 -6.13 19.19 -3.36
CA LEU A 46 -4.74 19.57 -3.63
C LEU A 46 -3.75 18.52 -3.09
N ALA A 47 -4.02 17.95 -1.92
CA ALA A 47 -3.26 16.85 -1.33
C ALA A 47 -3.37 15.59 -2.19
N LEU A 48 -4.55 15.33 -2.76
CA LEU A 48 -4.78 14.25 -3.69
C LEU A 48 -3.98 14.43 -4.99
N GLU A 49 -4.03 15.61 -5.59
CA GLU A 49 -3.26 15.92 -6.81
C GLU A 49 -1.74 15.74 -6.59
N ARG A 50 -1.23 16.21 -5.44
CA ARG A 50 0.18 16.01 -5.04
C ARG A 50 0.53 14.53 -4.87
N ALA A 51 -0.35 13.74 -4.26
CA ALA A 51 -0.15 12.30 -4.09
C ALA A 51 -0.07 11.60 -5.44
N PHE A 52 -0.99 11.90 -6.37
CA PHE A 52 -0.96 11.34 -7.73
C PHE A 52 0.29 11.72 -8.50
N LYS A 53 0.71 12.99 -8.44
CA LYS A 53 1.95 13.43 -9.10
C LYS A 53 3.17 12.65 -8.59
N LYS A 54 3.27 12.47 -7.27
CA LYS A 54 4.35 11.69 -6.66
C LYS A 54 4.33 10.22 -7.09
N ILE A 55 3.16 9.58 -7.14
CA ILE A 55 3.02 8.20 -7.62
C ILE A 55 3.46 8.10 -9.09
N GLY A 56 3.05 9.05 -9.93
CA GLY A 56 3.45 9.09 -11.34
C GLY A 56 4.97 9.23 -11.54
N GLU A 57 5.62 10.05 -10.72
CA GLU A 57 7.08 10.17 -10.72
C GLU A 57 7.76 8.86 -10.25
N GLU A 58 7.21 8.20 -9.23
CA GLU A 58 7.75 6.95 -8.69
C GLU A 58 7.67 5.79 -9.70
N LEU A 59 6.52 5.63 -10.37
CA LEU A 59 6.29 4.57 -11.38
C LEU A 59 7.30 4.61 -12.53
N ARG A 60 7.87 5.79 -12.84
CA ARG A 60 8.86 5.94 -13.90
C ARG A 60 10.24 5.36 -13.53
N SER A 61 10.50 5.13 -12.25
CA SER A 61 11.81 4.72 -11.73
C SER A 61 11.78 3.43 -10.91
N GLN A 62 10.69 2.66 -11.01
CA GLN A 62 10.51 1.45 -10.22
C GLN A 62 11.22 0.24 -10.84
N TYR A 63 11.97 -0.48 -10.00
CA TYR A 63 12.50 -1.80 -10.32
C TYR A 63 11.68 -2.88 -9.61
N LEU A 64 11.27 -3.92 -10.34
CA LEU A 64 10.56 -5.08 -9.77
C LEU A 64 11.52 -6.25 -9.63
N ILE A 65 11.65 -6.78 -8.42
CA ILE A 65 12.44 -7.98 -8.12
C ILE A 65 11.47 -9.07 -7.69
N THR A 66 11.54 -10.22 -8.34
CA THR A 66 10.72 -11.39 -8.01
C THR A 66 11.56 -12.43 -7.28
N TYR A 67 11.06 -12.89 -6.14
CA TYR A 67 11.65 -14.00 -5.39
C TYR A 67 10.73 -15.22 -5.47
N LYS A 68 11.27 -16.35 -5.95
CA LYS A 68 10.56 -17.64 -5.96
C LYS A 68 11.07 -18.49 -4.80
N PRO A 69 10.23 -18.81 -3.82
CA PRO A 69 10.66 -19.62 -2.69
C PRO A 69 10.74 -21.10 -3.06
N GLU A 70 11.71 -21.79 -2.48
CA GLU A 70 11.82 -23.24 -2.54
C GLU A 70 11.05 -23.89 -1.37
N GLY A 71 10.69 -25.16 -1.56
CA GLY A 71 10.01 -25.97 -0.54
C GLY A 71 10.86 -26.12 0.74
N PRO A 72 10.27 -26.62 1.85
CA PRO A 72 8.94 -27.23 1.97
C PRO A 72 7.82 -26.22 2.27
N PHE A 73 6.63 -26.43 1.67
CA PHE A 73 5.43 -25.64 1.95
C PHE A 73 4.66 -26.26 3.11
N ASP A 74 5.07 -25.89 4.32
CA ASP A 74 4.63 -26.45 5.60
C ASP A 74 3.58 -25.59 6.33
N GLY A 75 3.08 -24.54 5.67
CA GLY A 75 2.11 -23.60 6.23
C GLY A 75 2.69 -22.62 7.26
N ARG A 76 4.01 -22.57 7.41
CA ARG A 76 4.65 -21.62 8.32
C ARG A 76 4.78 -20.24 7.69
N TYR A 77 4.70 -19.21 8.52
CA TYR A 77 4.98 -17.85 8.11
C TYR A 77 6.49 -17.66 7.88
N ARG A 78 6.85 -17.22 6.68
CA ARG A 78 8.22 -16.91 6.26
C ARG A 78 8.36 -15.41 6.12
N ARG A 79 9.26 -14.82 6.91
CA ARG A 79 9.59 -13.39 6.86
C ARG A 79 10.48 -13.12 5.64
N ILE A 80 10.21 -12.01 4.95
CA ILE A 80 11.05 -11.48 3.88
C ILE A 80 11.71 -10.22 4.40
N GLU A 81 13.02 -10.10 4.18
CA GLU A 81 13.78 -8.89 4.46
C GLU A 81 14.64 -8.56 3.23
N VAL A 82 14.45 -7.37 2.66
CA VAL A 82 15.21 -6.90 1.51
C VAL A 82 16.18 -5.84 1.98
N LYS A 83 17.48 -6.07 1.76
CA LYS A 83 18.56 -5.14 2.09
C LYS A 83 19.28 -4.72 0.82
N LEU A 84 19.57 -3.43 0.70
CA LEU A 84 20.41 -2.91 -0.37
C LEU A 84 21.87 -3.15 -0.01
N ALA A 85 22.62 -3.77 -0.92
CA ALA A 85 24.04 -4.07 -0.71
C ALA A 85 24.89 -2.78 -0.62
N THR A 86 24.52 -1.77 -1.40
CA THR A 86 25.14 -0.44 -1.40
C THR A 86 24.17 0.55 -0.77
N GLY A 87 24.58 1.20 0.31
CA GLY A 87 23.78 2.22 0.97
C GLY A 87 23.68 3.47 0.09
N GLY A 88 22.46 3.91 -0.22
CA GLY A 88 22.23 5.22 -0.81
C GLY A 88 20.89 5.35 -1.54
N GLY A 89 20.15 6.42 -1.24
CA GLY A 89 19.12 7.04 -2.09
C GLY A 89 17.84 6.26 -2.42
N TYR A 90 17.82 4.93 -2.34
CA TYR A 90 16.68 4.13 -2.77
C TYR A 90 15.72 3.80 -1.63
N LYS A 91 14.44 3.80 -1.94
CA LYS A 91 13.39 3.28 -1.05
C LYS A 91 13.08 1.85 -1.44
N VAL A 92 13.08 0.96 -0.46
CA VAL A 92 12.71 -0.44 -0.64
C VAL A 92 11.27 -0.63 -0.20
N SER A 93 10.45 -1.12 -1.11
CA SER A 93 9.10 -1.61 -0.84
C SER A 93 9.08 -3.12 -1.08
N ALA A 94 8.72 -3.88 -0.06
CA ALA A 94 8.63 -5.33 -0.12
C ALA A 94 7.59 -5.86 0.86
N LYS A 95 6.96 -6.99 0.50
CA LYS A 95 6.09 -7.74 1.42
C LYS A 95 6.90 -8.16 2.64
N ARG A 96 6.32 -8.06 3.84
CA ARG A 96 7.02 -8.43 5.10
C ARG A 96 7.22 -9.93 5.26
N GLY A 97 6.42 -10.73 4.57
CA GLY A 97 6.47 -12.19 4.64
C GLY A 97 5.23 -12.84 4.05
N TYR A 98 5.20 -14.16 4.02
CA TYR A 98 4.10 -14.94 3.46
C TYR A 98 3.95 -16.27 4.19
N THR A 99 2.76 -16.84 4.19
CA THR A 99 2.52 -18.20 4.71
C THR A 99 2.83 -19.20 3.60
N ALA A 100 3.68 -20.19 3.89
CA ALA A 100 4.14 -21.16 2.91
C ALA A 100 3.15 -22.32 2.74
N ASP A 101 1.94 -22.03 2.27
CA ASP A 101 0.89 -23.03 2.07
C ASP A 101 1.03 -23.77 0.72
N LYS A 102 0.74 -25.08 0.72
CA LYS A 102 0.77 -25.92 -0.49
C LYS A 102 -0.17 -25.42 -1.61
N ASP A 103 -1.25 -24.74 -1.23
CA ASP A 103 -2.24 -24.20 -2.17
C ASP A 103 -1.74 -22.97 -2.93
N MET A 104 -0.70 -22.28 -2.44
CA MET A 104 -0.16 -21.09 -3.11
C MET A 104 0.60 -21.41 -4.41
N ILE A 105 1.02 -22.67 -4.61
CA ILE A 105 1.69 -23.10 -5.86
C ILE A 105 0.69 -23.72 -6.84
N LYS A 106 -0.37 -24.38 -6.36
CA LYS A 106 -1.34 -25.07 -7.22
C LYS A 106 -2.28 -24.14 -8.00
N SER A 107 -2.47 -22.89 -7.57
CA SER A 107 -3.34 -21.92 -8.25
C SER A 107 -2.73 -21.27 -9.50
N ARG A 108 -1.56 -21.75 -9.96
CA ARG A 108 -0.78 -21.12 -11.03
C ARG A 108 -0.27 -22.09 -12.11
N GLU A 109 -0.83 -23.29 -12.20
CA GLU A 109 -0.68 -24.13 -13.41
C GLU A 109 -1.76 -23.74 -14.44
N PRO A 110 -1.42 -23.69 -15.75
CA PRO A 110 -2.34 -23.30 -16.82
C PRO A 110 -3.47 -24.29 -17.06
#